data_AF-A0A7J8Z7I4-F1
#
_entry.id   AF-A0A7J8Z7I4-F1
#
_cell.length_a   1.000
_cell.length_b   1.000
_cell.length_c   1.000
_cell.angle_alpha   90.00
_cell.angle_beta   90.00
_cell.angle_gamma   90.00
#
_symmetry.space_group_name_H-M   'P 1'
#
loop_
_entity.id
_entity.type
_entity.pdbx_description
1 polymer ?
#
loop_
_entity_poly.entity_id
_entity_poly.type
_entity_poly.pdbx_seq_one_letter_code
_entity_poly.pdbx_strand_id
1 'polypeptide(L)' 'MIHQPASSFYEAQIGEFILESKELLKLHESLTRVYVQRTGNPYGLYPKV' A
#
# COMPACT_ATOMS: atom_id res chain seq x y z
N MET A 1 -9.44 -9.36 -9.09
CA MET A 1 -8.24 -9.65 -8.28
C MET A 1 -7.91 -8.40 -7.49
N ILE A 2 -7.69 -8.51 -6.18
CA ILE A 2 -7.26 -7.40 -5.33
C ILE A 2 -5.76 -7.61 -5.07
N HIS A 3 -4.92 -6.67 -5.50
CA HIS A 3 -3.47 -6.71 -5.30
C HIS A 3 -3.04 -5.50 -4.48
N GLN A 4 -1.84 -5.59 -3.89
CA GLN A 4 -1.25 -4.47 -3.18
C GLN A 4 -0.81 -3.36 -4.15
N PRO A 5 -0.84 -2.08 -3.74
CA PRO A 5 -0.14 -1.02 -4.44
C PRO A 5 1.36 -1.36 -4.49
N ALA A 6 1.92 -1.38 -5.69
CA ALA A 6 3.34 -1.56 -5.92
C ALA A 6 3.87 -0.36 -6.71
N SER A 7 5.05 0.11 -6.34
CA SER A 7 5.79 1.14 -7.06
C SER A 7 7.28 0.82 -7.03
N SER A 8 8.01 1.31 -8.03
CA SER A 8 9.45 1.16 -8.17
C SER A 8 10.09 2.52 -8.45
N PHE A 9 11.23 2.79 -7.84
CA PHE A 9 11.95 4.05 -7.98
C PHE A 9 13.36 3.78 -8.54
N TYR A 10 13.82 4.61 -9.49
CA TYR A 10 15.16 4.56 -10.08
C TYR A 10 15.73 5.97 -10.16
N GLU A 11 16.97 6.17 -9.67
CA GLU A 11 17.67 7.47 -9.64
C GLU A 11 16.91 8.65 -9.00
N ALA A 12 15.83 8.38 -8.26
CA ALA A 12 15.05 9.41 -7.58
C ALA A 12 15.86 10.08 -6.46
N GLN A 13 15.66 11.38 -6.26
CA GLN A 13 16.26 12.07 -5.12
C GLN A 13 15.71 11.47 -3.83
N ILE A 14 16.56 11.30 -2.82
CA ILE A 14 16.18 10.70 -1.51
C ILE A 14 14.95 11.38 -0.90
N GLY A 15 14.84 12.71 -1.03
CA GLY A 15 13.68 13.46 -0.53
C GLY A 15 12.36 13.09 -1.21
N GLU A 16 12.39 12.93 -2.53
CA GLU A 16 11.23 12.51 -3.33
C GLU A 16 10.87 11.05 -3.03
N PHE A 17 11.86 10.16 -2.95
CA PHE A 17 11.65 8.76 -2.57
C PHE A 17 10.97 8.63 -1.21
N ILE A 18 11.40 9.40 -0.20
CA ILE A 18 10.81 9.38 1.14
C ILE A 18 9.38 9.93 1.12
N LEU A 19 9.13 11.01 0.36
CA LEU A 19 7.80 11.61 0.25
C LEU A 19 6.81 10.62 -0.40
N GLU A 20 7.19 10.05 -1.55
CA GLU A 20 6.38 9.09 -2.29
C GLU A 20 6.16 7.79 -1.50
N SER A 21 7.18 7.30 -0.79
CA SER A 21 7.04 6.10 0.06
C SER A 21 6.05 6.32 1.22
N LYS A 22 5.96 7.55 1.76
CA LYS A 22 4.96 7.89 2.79
C LYS A 22 3.55 7.93 2.23
N GLU A 23 3.38 8.48 1.03
CA GLU A 23 2.08 8.47 0.35
C GLU A 23 1.65 7.04 -0.02
N LEU A 24 2.59 6.22 -0.49
CA LEU A 24 2.34 4.80 -0.78
C LEU A 24 1.90 4.05 0.49
N LEU A 25 2.53 4.31 1.65
CA LEU A 25 2.13 3.72 2.92
C LEU A 25 0.71 4.14 3.33
N LYS A 26 0.35 5.43 3.23
CA LYS A 26 -1.01 5.92 3.50
C LYS A 26 -2.05 5.26 2.59
N LEU A 27 -1.72 5.09 1.30
CA LEU A 27 -2.59 4.41 0.34
C LEU A 27 -2.77 2.94 0.70
N HIS A 28 -1.68 2.24 1.04
CA HIS A 28 -1.71 0.85 1.48
C HIS A 28 -2.60 0.67 2.72
N GLU A 29 -2.43 1.50 3.75
CA GLU A 29 -3.26 1.45 4.97
C GLU A 29 -4.74 1.75 4.70
N SER A 30 -5.01 2.73 3.84
CA SER A 30 -6.38 3.11 3.45
C SER A 30 -7.09 1.96 2.72
N LEU A 31 -6.41 1.33 1.75
CA LEU A 31 -6.93 0.17 1.04
C LEU A 31 -7.11 -1.03 1.96
N THR A 32 -6.15 -1.24 2.88
CA THR A 32 -6.24 -2.25 3.93
C THR A 32 -7.53 -2.11 4.73
N ARG A 33 -7.84 -0.91 5.20
CA ARG A 33 -9.07 -0.62 5.92
C ARG A 33 -10.33 -0.90 5.09
N VAL A 34 -10.35 -0.47 3.82
CA VAL A 34 -11.52 -0.68 2.93
C VAL A 34 -11.76 -2.16 2.66
N TYR A 35 -10.71 -2.94 2.43
CA TYR A 35 -10.83 -4.39 2.23
C TYR A 35 -11.35 -5.11 3.45
N VAL A 36 -10.79 -4.81 4.64
CA VAL A 36 -11.25 -5.39 5.92
C VAL A 36 -12.74 -5.09 6.10
N GLN A 37 -13.16 -3.86 5.83
CA GLN A 37 -14.57 -3.47 5.90
C GLN A 37 -15.47 -4.22 4.90
N ARG A 38 -15.01 -4.41 3.67
CA ARG A 38 -15.82 -5.04 2.61
C ARG A 38 -15.86 -6.56 2.68
N THR A 39 -14.82 -7.18 3.23
CA THR A 39 -14.69 -8.65 3.26
C THR A 39 -14.89 -9.25 4.64
N GLY A 40 -14.80 -8.46 5.71
CA GLY A 40 -14.78 -8.94 7.09
C GLY A 40 -13.49 -9.67 7.47
N ASN A 41 -12.51 -9.79 6.56
CA ASN A 41 -11.26 -10.49 6.81
C ASN A 41 -10.30 -9.60 7.61
N PRO A 42 -9.67 -10.12 8.68
CA PRO A 42 -8.71 -9.36 9.48
C PRO A 42 -7.44 -9.01 8.69
N TYR A 43 -6.77 -7.93 9.12
CA TYR A 43 -5.61 -7.26 8.51
C TYR A 43 -4.48 -8.19 7.99
N GLY A 44 -4.33 -9.40 8.55
CA GLY A 44 -3.30 -10.37 8.15
C GLY A 44 -3.60 -11.18 6.87
N LEU A 45 -4.83 -11.11 6.34
CA LEU A 45 -5.27 -11.84 5.14
C LEU A 45 -5.32 -10.98 3.87
N TYR A 46 -4.81 -9.75 3.92
CA TYR A 46 -4.56 -9.02 2.69
C TYR A 46 -3.59 -9.87 1.82
N PRO A 47 -3.90 -10.13 0.54
CA PRO A 47 -3.07 -11.01 -0.28
C PRO A 47 -1.63 -10.47 -0.30
N LYS A 48 -0.72 -11.19 0.35
CA LYS A 48 0.72 -11.07 0.13
C LYS A 48 1.01 -11.81 -1.19
N VAL A 49 0.62 -11.19 -2.29
CA VAL A 49 1.08 -11.58 -3.63
C VAL A 49 2.40 -10.88 -3.91
#